data_AF-A0A956R062-F1
#
_entry.id   AF-A0A956R062-F1
#
_cell.length_a   1.000
_cell.length_b   1.000
_cell.length_c   1.000
_cell.angle_alpha   90.00
_cell.angle_beta   90.00
_cell.angle_gamma   90.00
#
_symmetry.space_group_name_H-M   'P 1'
#
loop_
_entity.id
_entity.type
_entity.pdbx_description
1 polymer ?
#
loop_
_entity_poly.entity_id
_entity_poly.type
_entity_poly.pdbx_seq_one_letter_code
_entity_poly.pdbx_strand_id
1 'polypeptide(L)'
;YVANHEDGRIYQVNLDGEIESTYQHSTGDITLGPPADPGEPNGQFWPLGQRPWAIQSHAGRLYYSIWGSSGANSVWSVAYVDEDGVPDPMTAKKEFDTPGTMPVSDLGFAHDGWMLISQRTMLADMQTSAHQSKTYDYQYQNGQWVLQGTNYLLGEIASGNNATGGVDHDFVENGYVWMTGDALDFYTPDCVYGLQGTPYGGGSIENSTLIDLDHELSGQDKTVYGDVELPIPGDVTPVPPPAG
;
A
#
# COMPACT_ATOMS: atom_id res chain seq x y z
N TYR A 1 -3.53 3.79 11.47
CA TYR A 1 -2.19 4.41 11.47
C TYR A 1 -2.03 5.27 10.22
N VAL A 2 -1.12 6.24 10.21
CA VAL A 2 -0.86 7.12 9.07
C VAL A 2 0.65 7.39 8.95
N ALA A 3 1.18 7.41 7.74
CA ALA A 3 2.58 7.76 7.47
C ALA A 3 2.69 9.26 7.19
N ASN A 4 3.75 9.88 7.67
CA ASN A 4 4.09 11.25 7.32
C ASN A 4 5.46 11.30 6.64
N HIS A 5 5.47 11.88 5.45
CA HIS A 5 6.65 12.01 4.61
C HIS A 5 7.57 13.18 5.00
N GLU A 6 7.10 14.14 5.78
CA GLU A 6 7.89 15.30 6.21
C GLU A 6 8.81 14.94 7.38
N ASP A 7 8.32 14.16 8.34
CA ASP A 7 9.09 13.76 9.53
C ASP A 7 9.49 12.27 9.57
N GLY A 8 9.03 11.48 8.60
CA GLY A 8 9.37 10.07 8.47
C GLY A 8 8.76 9.18 9.53
N ARG A 9 7.69 9.62 10.21
CA ARG A 9 7.03 8.86 11.27
C ARG A 9 5.78 8.16 10.81
N ILE A 10 5.45 7.08 11.50
CA ILE A 10 4.14 6.44 11.48
C ILE A 10 3.39 6.85 12.75
N TYR A 11 2.17 7.34 12.57
CA TYR A 11 1.30 7.85 13.62
C TYR A 11 0.20 6.84 13.91
N GLN A 12 0.02 6.54 15.19
CA GLN A 12 -1.21 5.94 15.71
C GLN A 12 -2.18 7.06 16.04
N VAL A 13 -3.34 7.05 15.41
CA VAL A 13 -4.38 8.08 15.56
C VAL A 13 -5.67 7.39 15.95
N ASN A 14 -6.32 7.85 17.01
CA ASN A 14 -7.60 7.30 17.46
C ASN A 14 -8.77 7.83 16.63
N LEU A 15 -9.98 7.33 16.92
CA LEU A 15 -11.21 7.71 16.19
C LEU A 15 -11.60 9.18 16.38
N ASP A 16 -11.11 9.85 17.42
CA ASP A 16 -11.32 11.27 17.67
C ASP A 16 -10.26 12.15 16.96
N GLY A 17 -9.28 11.53 16.28
CA GLY A 17 -8.20 12.23 15.58
C GLY A 17 -7.02 12.61 16.47
N GLU A 18 -6.96 12.10 17.71
CA GLU A 18 -5.85 12.35 18.62
C GLU A 18 -4.69 11.39 18.35
N ILE A 19 -3.46 11.90 18.45
CA ILE A 19 -2.25 11.10 18.31
C ILE A 19 -2.02 10.32 19.62
N GLU A 20 -2.04 9.00 19.54
CA GLU A 20 -1.79 8.10 20.68
C GLU A 20 -0.31 7.76 20.80
N SER A 21 0.34 7.50 19.68
CA SER A 21 1.77 7.24 19.62
C SER A 21 2.35 7.56 18.23
N THR A 22 3.68 7.69 18.16
CA THR A 22 4.42 7.72 16.90
C THR A 22 5.57 6.71 16.93
N TYR A 23 5.95 6.23 15.75
CA TYR A 23 7.08 5.33 15.54
C TYR A 23 7.96 5.84 14.40
N GLN A 24 9.27 5.90 14.62
CA GLN A 24 10.24 6.30 13.60
C GLN A 24 11.11 5.12 13.17
N HIS A 25 11.02 4.72 11.89
CA HIS A 25 11.72 3.53 11.38
C HIS A 25 13.24 3.59 11.55
N SER A 26 13.85 4.75 11.34
CA SER A 26 15.31 4.88 11.28
C SER A 26 16.00 4.77 12.64
N THR A 27 15.31 5.15 13.71
CA THR A 27 15.84 5.13 15.09
C THR A 27 15.18 4.08 15.97
N GLY A 28 13.98 3.63 15.59
CA GLY A 28 13.12 2.84 16.45
C GLY A 28 12.46 3.66 17.56
N ASP A 29 12.49 4.99 17.50
CA ASP A 29 11.94 5.82 18.56
C ASP A 29 10.42 5.70 18.61
N ILE A 30 9.89 5.60 19.83
CA ILE A 30 8.46 5.67 20.14
C ILE A 30 8.21 6.92 20.97
N THR A 31 7.24 7.74 20.55
CA THR A 31 6.72 8.83 21.37
C THR A 31 5.26 8.55 21.69
N LEU A 32 4.88 8.62 22.97
CA LEU A 32 3.48 8.56 23.37
C LEU A 32 2.87 9.96 23.29
N GLY A 33 1.70 10.07 22.67
CA GLY A 33 1.08 11.35 22.36
C GLY A 33 1.70 12.04 21.13
N PRO A 34 1.35 13.32 20.90
CA PRO A 34 1.91 14.10 19.81
C PRO A 34 3.44 14.28 19.99
N PRO A 35 4.23 14.15 18.91
CA PRO A 35 5.67 14.36 19.00
C PRO A 35 5.97 15.83 19.31
N ALA A 36 6.93 16.07 20.19
CA ALA A 36 7.43 17.40 20.47
C ALA A 36 8.47 17.78 19.41
N ASP A 37 8.03 18.21 18.23
CA ASP A 37 8.90 18.68 17.16
C ASP A 37 8.84 20.21 17.00
N PRO A 38 9.84 20.95 17.52
CA PRO A 38 9.95 22.37 17.25
C PRO A 38 10.32 22.59 15.78
N GLY A 39 9.32 22.94 14.95
CA GLY A 39 9.53 23.39 13.57
C GLY A 39 8.74 22.63 12.50
N GLU A 40 8.08 21.52 12.79
CA GLU A 40 7.30 20.82 11.78
C GLU A 40 5.90 21.44 11.55
N PRO A 41 5.40 21.48 10.30
CA PRO A 41 6.06 21.00 9.09
C PRO A 41 7.01 22.04 8.48
N ASN A 42 8.30 21.70 8.35
CA ASN A 42 9.29 22.58 7.72
C ASN A 42 9.25 22.52 6.17
N GLY A 43 8.25 21.82 5.60
CA GLY A 43 8.06 21.65 4.15
C GLY A 43 9.18 20.87 3.46
N GLN A 44 9.97 20.10 4.22
CA GLN A 44 11.04 19.26 3.71
C GLN A 44 10.66 17.79 3.89
N PHE A 45 10.86 17.00 2.84
CA PHE A 45 10.63 15.57 2.93
C PHE A 45 11.75 14.88 3.71
N TRP A 46 11.37 13.93 4.56
CA TRP A 46 12.29 13.06 5.26
C TRP A 46 13.13 12.25 4.25
N PRO A 47 14.42 11.94 4.54
CA PRO A 47 15.29 11.25 3.61
C PRO A 47 14.74 9.93 3.09
N LEU A 48 14.96 9.66 1.79
CA LEU A 48 14.73 8.33 1.21
C LEU A 48 15.53 7.27 1.95
N GLY A 49 14.98 6.06 2.05
CA GLY A 49 15.48 4.96 2.86
C GLY A 49 15.00 5.03 4.33
N GLN A 50 14.30 6.09 4.71
CA GLN A 50 13.73 6.26 6.05
C GLN A 50 12.26 6.70 6.02
N ARG A 51 11.68 6.88 4.83
CA ARG A 51 10.36 7.44 4.64
C ARG A 51 9.31 6.33 4.53
N PRO A 52 8.42 6.16 5.53
CA PRO A 52 7.33 5.19 5.46
C PRO A 52 6.24 5.69 4.51
N TRP A 53 5.50 4.77 3.87
CA TRP A 53 4.36 5.13 3.03
C TRP A 53 3.17 4.20 3.21
N ALA A 54 3.20 3.00 2.62
CA ALA A 54 2.16 1.99 2.81
C ALA A 54 2.16 1.55 4.27
N ILE A 55 0.99 1.39 4.88
CA ILE A 55 0.86 0.94 6.26
C ILE A 55 -0.40 0.09 6.39
N GLN A 56 -0.28 -1.10 6.96
CA GLN A 56 -1.43 -1.91 7.35
C GLN A 56 -1.16 -2.73 8.60
N SER A 57 -2.15 -2.81 9.48
CA SER A 57 -2.12 -3.69 10.66
C SER A 57 -2.53 -5.10 10.28
N HIS A 58 -1.74 -6.10 10.69
CA HIS A 58 -2.06 -7.49 10.44
C HIS A 58 -1.40 -8.42 11.46
N ALA A 59 -2.18 -9.36 11.99
CA ALA A 59 -1.68 -10.46 12.84
C ALA A 59 -0.76 -10.02 14.00
N GLY A 60 -1.12 -8.94 14.71
CA GLY A 60 -0.34 -8.41 15.84
C GLY A 60 0.93 -7.64 15.43
N ARG A 61 1.03 -7.24 14.15
CA ARG A 61 2.14 -6.45 13.63
C ARG A 61 1.63 -5.30 12.78
N LEU A 62 2.38 -4.21 12.77
CA LEU A 62 2.27 -3.14 11.79
C LEU A 62 3.20 -3.46 10.62
N TYR A 63 2.65 -3.64 9.44
CA TYR A 63 3.40 -3.76 8.19
C TYR A 63 3.46 -2.40 7.53
N TYR A 64 4.63 -2.06 6.98
CA TYR A 64 4.80 -0.79 6.29
C TYR A 64 5.88 -0.87 5.21
N SER A 65 5.75 -0.04 4.18
CA SER A 65 6.80 0.13 3.17
C SER A 65 7.76 1.25 3.55
N ILE A 66 8.98 1.19 3.02
CA ILE A 66 9.96 2.27 3.06
C ILE A 66 10.31 2.66 1.63
N TRP A 67 10.11 3.94 1.29
CA TRP A 67 10.56 4.51 0.03
C TRP A 67 12.07 4.73 0.08
N GLY A 68 12.80 3.86 -0.62
CA GLY A 68 14.26 3.84 -0.69
C GLY A 68 14.86 4.69 -1.80
N SER A 69 16.14 5.01 -1.65
CA SER A 69 16.94 5.63 -2.72
C SER A 69 17.30 4.63 -3.81
N SER A 70 17.36 5.06 -5.06
CA SER A 70 17.83 4.23 -6.20
C SER A 70 17.05 2.91 -6.37
N GLY A 71 15.76 2.91 -6.01
CA GLY A 71 14.89 1.73 -6.12
C GLY A 71 15.07 0.70 -5.01
N ALA A 72 15.87 0.98 -3.97
CA ALA A 72 16.04 0.11 -2.80
C ALA A 72 14.84 0.20 -1.84
N ASN A 73 13.63 0.04 -2.39
CA ASN A 73 12.38 0.03 -1.65
C ASN A 73 12.21 -1.30 -0.90
N SER A 74 11.57 -1.27 0.25
CA SER A 74 11.42 -2.46 1.09
C SER A 74 10.11 -2.47 1.87
N VAL A 75 9.67 -3.65 2.29
CA VAL A 75 8.58 -3.84 3.24
C VAL A 75 9.16 -4.34 4.56
N TRP A 76 8.69 -3.75 5.64
CA TRP A 76 9.07 -4.03 7.01
C TRP A 76 7.84 -4.37 7.84
N SER A 77 8.08 -4.99 8.99
CA SER A 77 7.06 -5.13 10.01
C SER A 77 7.62 -4.96 11.41
N VAL A 78 6.79 -4.49 12.33
CA VAL A 78 7.08 -4.35 13.75
C VAL A 78 5.90 -4.88 14.56
N ALA A 79 6.14 -5.73 15.57
CA ALA A 79 5.07 -6.22 16.44
C ALA A 79 4.54 -5.10 17.33
N TYR A 80 3.34 -5.29 17.87
CA TYR A 80 2.86 -4.47 18.98
C TYR A 80 3.35 -5.01 20.33
N VAL A 81 3.53 -4.11 21.29
CA VAL A 81 3.79 -4.46 22.69
C VAL A 81 2.62 -5.28 23.26
N ASP A 82 1.40 -4.85 22.93
CA ASP A 82 0.14 -5.42 23.38
C ASP A 82 -1.02 -4.98 22.46
N GLU A 83 -2.26 -5.15 22.93
CA GLU A 83 -3.49 -4.81 22.20
C GLU A 83 -3.71 -3.30 22.04
N ASP A 84 -2.97 -2.45 22.76
CA ASP A 84 -3.05 -0.99 22.60
C ASP A 84 -2.38 -0.52 21.30
N GLY A 85 -1.73 -1.43 20.54
CA GLY A 85 -1.21 -1.14 19.21
C GLY A 85 0.08 -0.31 19.20
N VAL A 86 0.71 -0.08 20.36
CA VAL A 86 2.01 0.61 20.39
C VAL A 86 3.08 -0.32 19.80
N PRO A 87 3.83 0.10 18.75
CA PRO A 87 4.89 -0.73 18.18
C PRO A 87 6.00 -1.04 19.21
N ASP A 88 6.53 -2.27 19.18
CA ASP A 88 7.74 -2.69 19.88
C ASP A 88 8.94 -2.66 18.92
N PRO A 89 9.79 -1.62 18.98
CA PRO A 89 10.91 -1.45 18.05
C PRO A 89 11.91 -2.61 18.05
N MET A 90 12.00 -3.38 19.15
CA MET A 90 12.90 -4.53 19.26
C MET A 90 12.51 -5.69 18.34
N THR A 91 11.28 -5.67 17.82
CA THR A 91 10.72 -6.69 16.94
C THR A 91 10.67 -6.27 15.47
N ALA A 92 11.17 -5.07 15.18
CA ALA A 92 11.25 -4.54 13.82
C ALA A 92 12.14 -5.46 12.97
N LYS A 93 11.63 -5.86 11.80
CA LYS A 93 12.38 -6.66 10.84
C LYS A 93 12.01 -6.28 9.41
N LYS A 94 12.99 -6.38 8.51
CA LYS A 94 12.74 -6.30 7.08
C LYS A 94 12.11 -7.61 6.64
N GLU A 95 10.97 -7.53 5.97
CA GLU A 95 10.30 -8.70 5.41
C GLU A 95 10.93 -9.03 4.04
N PHE A 96 11.06 -8.04 3.17
CA PHE A 96 11.67 -8.20 1.84
C PHE A 96 12.02 -6.86 1.18
N ASP A 97 12.89 -6.91 0.18
CA ASP A 97 13.10 -5.82 -0.77
C ASP A 97 12.07 -5.94 -1.91
N THR A 98 11.47 -4.83 -2.33
CA THR A 98 10.39 -4.86 -3.32
C THR A 98 10.96 -4.87 -4.75
N PRO A 99 10.34 -5.57 -5.72
CA PRO A 99 10.78 -5.55 -7.10
C PRO A 99 10.63 -4.18 -7.77
N GLY A 100 11.46 -3.89 -8.77
CA GLY A 100 11.39 -2.65 -9.54
C GLY A 100 11.99 -1.44 -8.81
N THR A 101 11.71 -0.24 -9.32
CA THR A 101 12.30 1.01 -8.78
C THR A 101 11.27 1.94 -8.14
N MET A 102 9.98 1.63 -8.27
CA MET A 102 8.89 2.46 -7.79
C MET A 102 8.57 2.13 -6.32
N PRO A 103 8.28 3.15 -5.48
CA PRO A 103 7.89 2.93 -4.11
C PRO A 103 6.54 2.21 -4.01
N VAL A 104 6.37 1.46 -2.93
CA VAL A 104 5.09 0.88 -2.54
C VAL A 104 4.33 1.92 -1.73
N SER A 105 3.20 2.38 -2.23
CA SER A 105 2.37 3.37 -1.55
C SER A 105 1.23 2.75 -0.76
N ASP A 106 0.90 1.48 -1.05
CA ASP A 106 -0.15 0.76 -0.35
C ASP A 106 0.12 -0.75 -0.30
N LEU A 107 -0.44 -1.44 0.70
CA LEU A 107 -0.37 -2.87 0.89
C LEU A 107 -1.61 -3.39 1.64
N GLY A 108 -2.10 -4.55 1.24
CA GLY A 108 -3.31 -5.16 1.78
C GLY A 108 -3.13 -6.66 2.07
N PHE A 109 -3.96 -7.20 2.97
CA PHE A 109 -3.95 -8.63 3.34
C PHE A 109 -5.28 -9.26 2.99
N ALA A 110 -5.26 -10.38 2.27
CA ALA A 110 -6.48 -11.06 1.86
C ALA A 110 -7.00 -11.91 3.00
N HIS A 111 -8.29 -12.28 2.97
CA HIS A 111 -8.94 -13.08 4.02
C HIS A 111 -8.23 -14.42 4.30
N ASP A 112 -7.55 -15.01 3.32
CA ASP A 112 -6.75 -16.23 3.43
C ASP A 112 -5.25 -15.97 3.78
N GLY A 113 -4.89 -14.72 4.07
CA GLY A 113 -3.61 -14.35 4.70
C GLY A 113 -2.44 -14.13 3.75
N TRP A 114 -2.66 -14.01 2.43
CA TRP A 114 -1.64 -13.53 1.49
C TRP A 114 -1.65 -12.00 1.39
N MET A 115 -0.55 -11.43 0.91
CA MET A 115 -0.32 -9.99 0.85
C MET A 115 -0.30 -9.49 -0.59
N LEU A 116 -0.89 -8.33 -0.81
CA LEU A 116 -0.64 -7.49 -1.98
C LEU A 116 0.15 -6.25 -1.60
N ILE A 117 0.99 -5.81 -2.53
CA ILE A 117 1.60 -4.48 -2.50
C ILE A 117 1.29 -3.76 -3.80
N SER A 118 0.99 -2.47 -3.73
CA SER A 118 0.74 -1.61 -4.89
C SER A 118 1.80 -0.52 -4.98
N GLN A 119 2.46 -0.43 -6.12
CA GLN A 119 3.43 0.63 -6.39
C GLN A 119 2.77 1.89 -6.90
N ARG A 120 3.40 3.04 -6.61
CA ARG A 120 3.09 4.32 -7.25
C ARG A 120 4.27 4.81 -8.08
N THR A 121 3.98 5.28 -9.29
CA THR A 121 5.04 5.78 -10.19
C THR A 121 5.51 7.16 -9.72
N MET A 122 6.70 7.24 -9.13
CA MET A 122 7.28 8.47 -8.60
C MET A 122 8.60 8.81 -9.27
N LEU A 123 8.72 10.05 -9.75
CA LEU A 123 9.93 10.62 -10.37
C LEU A 123 10.72 11.50 -9.41
N ALA A 124 10.05 12.11 -8.44
CA ALA A 124 10.61 12.90 -7.33
C ALA A 124 9.56 13.02 -6.22
N ASP A 125 9.91 13.63 -5.08
CA ASP A 125 9.04 13.74 -3.90
C ASP A 125 7.62 14.26 -4.19
N MET A 126 7.48 15.23 -5.09
CA MET A 126 6.21 15.82 -5.50
C MET A 126 5.88 15.59 -6.99
N GLN A 127 6.52 14.60 -7.62
CA GLN A 127 6.34 14.34 -9.04
C GLN A 127 5.97 12.88 -9.27
N THR A 128 4.72 12.66 -9.64
CA THR A 128 4.16 11.36 -10.02
C THR A 128 4.07 11.26 -11.55
N SER A 129 4.06 10.03 -12.06
CA SER A 129 3.85 9.71 -13.49
C SER A 129 2.96 8.45 -13.60
N ALA A 130 2.93 7.82 -14.77
CA ALA A 130 2.15 6.62 -15.05
C ALA A 130 3.01 5.56 -15.76
N HIS A 131 2.47 4.35 -15.89
CA HIS A 131 2.96 3.29 -16.78
C HIS A 131 4.29 2.61 -16.38
N GLN A 132 4.66 2.65 -15.10
CA GLN A 132 5.85 1.96 -14.58
C GLN A 132 5.57 1.06 -13.37
N SER A 133 4.45 1.27 -12.68
CA SER A 133 4.15 0.65 -11.39
C SER A 133 3.24 -0.57 -11.54
N LYS A 134 3.44 -1.53 -10.65
CA LYS A 134 2.75 -2.83 -10.66
C LYS A 134 2.17 -3.13 -9.29
N THR A 135 1.20 -4.04 -9.28
CA THR A 135 0.77 -4.76 -8.09
C THR A 135 1.50 -6.11 -8.04
N TYR A 136 1.97 -6.51 -6.87
CA TYR A 136 2.64 -7.80 -6.67
C TYR A 136 1.97 -8.58 -5.55
N ASP A 137 1.91 -9.90 -5.73
CA ASP A 137 1.35 -10.84 -4.77
C ASP A 137 2.42 -11.65 -4.04
N TYR A 138 2.22 -11.81 -2.73
CA TYR A 138 3.12 -12.51 -1.83
C TYR A 138 2.35 -13.51 -1.00
N GLN A 139 2.86 -14.74 -0.92
CA GLN A 139 2.37 -15.74 0.00
C GLN A 139 3.34 -15.93 1.15
N TYR A 140 2.81 -16.17 2.35
CA TYR A 140 3.65 -16.52 3.48
C TYR A 140 3.97 -18.01 3.46
N GLN A 141 5.25 -18.36 3.41
CA GLN A 141 5.72 -19.73 3.33
C GLN A 141 6.97 -19.89 4.19
N ASN A 142 6.98 -20.87 5.10
CA ASN A 142 8.12 -21.18 5.96
C ASN A 142 8.67 -19.95 6.72
N GLY A 143 7.78 -19.12 7.28
CA GLY A 143 8.17 -17.95 8.06
C GLY A 143 8.62 -16.71 7.25
N GLN A 144 8.42 -16.70 5.92
CA GLN A 144 8.85 -15.61 5.03
C GLN A 144 7.75 -15.27 4.02
N TRP A 145 7.69 -14.01 3.60
CA TRP A 145 6.88 -13.59 2.44
C TRP A 145 7.61 -13.93 1.15
N VAL A 146 6.96 -14.70 0.29
CA VAL A 146 7.51 -15.19 -0.98
C VAL A 146 6.72 -14.58 -2.13
N LEU A 147 7.42 -13.84 -3.00
CA LEU A 147 6.86 -13.26 -4.21
C LEU A 147 6.31 -14.36 -5.13
N GLN A 148 5.05 -14.22 -5.53
CA GLN A 148 4.37 -15.09 -6.47
C GLN A 148 4.37 -14.51 -7.89
N GLY A 149 4.38 -13.18 -8.03
CA GLY A 149 4.55 -12.50 -9.32
C GLY A 149 3.77 -11.20 -9.44
N THR A 150 3.25 -10.95 -10.64
CA THR A 150 2.33 -9.86 -10.96
C THR A 150 1.08 -10.46 -11.57
N ASN A 151 0.36 -11.27 -10.78
CA ASN A 151 -0.81 -11.99 -11.27
C ASN A 151 -2.02 -11.08 -11.54
N TYR A 152 -2.00 -9.86 -10.99
CA TYR A 152 -3.04 -8.84 -11.15
C TYR A 152 -2.51 -7.73 -12.07
N LEU A 153 -2.79 -7.84 -13.37
CA LEU A 153 -2.37 -6.86 -14.37
C LEU A 153 -3.37 -5.71 -14.43
N LEU A 154 -2.90 -4.46 -14.27
CA LEU A 154 -3.76 -3.28 -14.29
C LEU A 154 -3.76 -2.61 -15.66
N GLY A 155 -4.94 -2.46 -16.24
CA GLY A 155 -5.15 -1.70 -17.46
C GLY A 155 -4.54 -2.30 -18.73
N GLU A 156 -4.85 -1.65 -19.84
CA GLU A 156 -4.68 -2.23 -21.17
C GLU A 156 -3.28 -2.03 -21.75
N ILE A 157 -2.64 -0.93 -21.39
CA ILE A 157 -1.36 -0.53 -21.97
C ILE A 157 -0.17 -0.88 -21.07
N ALA A 158 1.04 -0.64 -21.58
CA ALA A 158 2.29 -0.80 -20.82
C ALA A 158 2.46 -2.18 -20.16
N SER A 159 1.84 -3.24 -20.72
CA SER A 159 1.88 -4.61 -20.18
C SER A 159 1.36 -4.71 -18.74
N GLY A 160 0.31 -3.96 -18.40
CA GLY A 160 -0.31 -4.00 -17.08
C GLY A 160 0.39 -3.16 -16.01
N ASN A 161 1.37 -2.32 -16.40
CA ASN A 161 2.17 -1.53 -15.47
C ASN A 161 1.49 -0.19 -15.10
N ASN A 162 0.19 -0.23 -14.82
CA ASN A 162 -0.61 0.98 -14.64
C ASN A 162 -1.12 1.19 -13.22
N ALA A 163 -0.51 0.56 -12.21
CA ALA A 163 -0.88 0.81 -10.82
C ALA A 163 -0.65 2.29 -10.43
N THR A 164 -1.63 2.88 -9.75
CA THR A 164 -1.53 4.24 -9.17
C THR A 164 -1.36 4.23 -7.66
N GLY A 165 -1.27 3.02 -7.09
CA GLY A 165 -0.71 2.83 -5.76
C GLY A 165 -1.70 2.54 -4.66
N GLY A 166 -2.93 2.13 -4.98
CA GLY A 166 -3.89 1.56 -4.03
C GLY A 166 -4.16 0.08 -4.34
N VAL A 167 -4.41 -0.72 -3.30
CA VAL A 167 -4.83 -2.12 -3.39
C VAL A 167 -5.55 -2.58 -2.13
N ASP A 168 -6.71 -3.23 -2.30
CA ASP A 168 -7.38 -3.92 -1.19
C ASP A 168 -8.15 -5.15 -1.67
N HIS A 169 -8.67 -5.93 -0.73
CA HIS A 169 -9.33 -7.20 -0.94
C HIS A 169 -10.76 -7.19 -0.45
N ASP A 170 -11.62 -7.91 -1.17
CA ASP A 170 -12.88 -8.33 -0.60
C ASP A 170 -12.63 -9.22 0.63
N PHE A 171 -13.45 -9.03 1.67
CA PHE A 171 -13.39 -9.79 2.93
C PHE A 171 -13.99 -11.21 2.83
N VAL A 172 -14.07 -11.77 1.62
CA VAL A 172 -14.59 -13.11 1.37
C VAL A 172 -13.45 -13.97 0.81
N GLU A 173 -13.39 -15.23 1.23
CA GLU A 173 -12.44 -16.20 0.69
C GLU A 173 -12.54 -16.26 -0.84
N ASN A 174 -11.41 -16.10 -1.53
CA ASN A 174 -11.35 -15.99 -3.00
C ASN A 174 -12.14 -14.81 -3.59
N GLY A 175 -12.33 -13.73 -2.83
CA GLY A 175 -12.99 -12.50 -3.27
C GLY A 175 -12.16 -11.70 -4.29
N TYR A 176 -12.71 -10.58 -4.76
CA TYR A 176 -12.01 -9.72 -5.71
C TYR A 176 -10.87 -8.97 -5.04
N VAL A 177 -9.89 -8.63 -5.85
CA VAL A 177 -8.85 -7.64 -5.56
C VAL A 177 -9.23 -6.34 -6.24
N TRP A 178 -9.23 -5.25 -5.50
CA TRP A 178 -9.49 -3.91 -6.01
C TRP A 178 -8.21 -3.11 -6.02
N MET A 179 -7.89 -2.51 -7.16
CA MET A 179 -6.67 -1.72 -7.34
C MET A 179 -6.99 -0.43 -8.06
N THR A 180 -6.29 0.64 -7.71
CA THR A 180 -6.36 1.88 -8.47
C THR A 180 -5.37 1.87 -9.62
N GLY A 181 -5.80 2.36 -10.79
CA GLY A 181 -4.98 2.32 -11.98
C GLY A 181 -5.28 3.40 -13.01
N ASP A 182 -4.25 3.71 -13.79
CA ASP A 182 -4.32 4.56 -14.97
C ASP A 182 -4.68 3.72 -16.21
N ALA A 183 -5.34 4.32 -17.19
CA ALA A 183 -5.54 3.72 -18.52
C ALA A 183 -6.06 2.27 -18.46
N LEU A 184 -7.12 2.08 -17.65
CA LEU A 184 -7.73 0.78 -17.41
C LEU A 184 -8.37 0.24 -18.68
N ASP A 185 -9.11 1.09 -19.38
CA ASP A 185 -9.51 0.91 -20.78
C ASP A 185 -8.93 2.10 -21.54
N PHE A 186 -8.18 1.82 -22.61
CA PHE A 186 -7.42 2.85 -23.31
C PHE A 186 -7.54 2.67 -24.82
N TYR A 187 -8.76 2.54 -25.32
CA TYR A 187 -9.06 2.63 -26.74
C TYR A 187 -10.29 3.50 -27.03
N THR A 188 -10.24 4.16 -28.19
CA THR A 188 -11.31 5.07 -28.62
C THR A 188 -12.62 4.29 -28.83
N PRO A 189 -13.72 4.67 -28.17
CA PRO A 189 -13.95 6.02 -27.63
C PRO A 189 -13.65 6.22 -26.13
N ASP A 190 -13.45 5.18 -25.34
CA ASP A 190 -13.50 5.27 -23.88
C ASP A 190 -12.09 5.26 -23.24
N CYS A 191 -11.86 6.22 -22.35
CA CYS A 191 -10.69 6.31 -21.48
C CYS A 191 -11.15 6.05 -20.06
N VAL A 192 -10.94 4.84 -19.54
CA VAL A 192 -11.34 4.50 -18.17
C VAL A 192 -10.15 4.66 -17.23
N TYR A 193 -10.32 5.47 -16.19
CA TYR A 193 -9.32 5.79 -15.18
C TYR A 193 -9.96 5.71 -13.79
N GLY A 194 -9.37 4.93 -12.88
CA GLY A 194 -9.95 4.77 -11.56
C GLY A 194 -9.64 3.42 -10.92
N LEU A 195 -10.64 2.53 -10.87
CA LEU A 195 -10.61 1.27 -10.11
C LEU A 195 -10.77 0.05 -11.02
N GLN A 196 -9.94 -0.97 -10.80
CA GLN A 196 -10.06 -2.29 -11.40
C GLN A 196 -10.29 -3.34 -10.31
N GLY A 197 -11.44 -4.01 -10.35
CA GLY A 197 -11.74 -5.19 -9.56
C GLY A 197 -11.40 -6.46 -10.34
N THR A 198 -10.40 -7.22 -9.90
CA THR A 198 -9.92 -8.46 -10.55
C THR A 198 -10.27 -9.67 -9.68
N PRO A 199 -10.80 -10.77 -10.24
CA PRO A 199 -11.08 -12.00 -9.48
C PRO A 199 -9.84 -12.58 -8.81
N TYR A 200 -10.05 -13.33 -7.72
CA TYR A 200 -9.00 -14.15 -7.11
C TYR A 200 -8.34 -15.08 -8.14
N GLY A 201 -7.02 -15.25 -8.01
CA GLY A 201 -6.20 -16.03 -8.94
C GLY A 201 -5.60 -15.20 -10.08
N GLY A 202 -5.91 -13.91 -10.14
CA GLY A 202 -5.31 -12.97 -11.06
C GLY A 202 -6.14 -12.69 -12.30
N GLY A 203 -5.61 -11.83 -13.15
CA GLY A 203 -6.32 -11.39 -14.33
C GLY A 203 -5.73 -10.17 -15.00
N SER A 204 -6.48 -9.71 -15.99
CA SER A 204 -6.26 -8.49 -16.75
C SER A 204 -7.61 -7.79 -16.92
N ILE A 205 -7.67 -6.78 -17.77
CA ILE A 205 -8.92 -6.12 -18.14
C ILE A 205 -9.97 -7.08 -18.73
N GLU A 206 -9.55 -8.23 -19.30
CA GLU A 206 -10.44 -9.17 -19.99
C GLU A 206 -11.42 -9.90 -19.05
N ASN A 207 -11.07 -10.00 -17.75
CA ASN A 207 -11.86 -10.68 -16.74
C ASN A 207 -12.12 -9.81 -15.49
N SER A 208 -11.88 -8.50 -15.59
CA SER A 208 -12.02 -7.55 -14.49
C SER A 208 -13.24 -6.65 -14.64
N THR A 209 -13.68 -6.07 -13.53
CA THR A 209 -14.62 -4.95 -13.51
C THR A 209 -13.85 -3.65 -13.52
N LEU A 210 -14.14 -2.76 -14.46
CA LEU A 210 -13.52 -1.43 -14.55
C LEU A 210 -14.53 -0.38 -14.10
N ILE A 211 -14.08 0.53 -13.23
CA ILE A 211 -14.88 1.66 -12.73
C ILE A 211 -14.10 2.92 -13.03
N ASP A 212 -14.69 3.75 -13.88
CA ASP A 212 -14.25 5.11 -14.10
C ASP A 212 -14.69 5.98 -12.92
N LEU A 213 -13.74 6.63 -12.25
CA LEU A 213 -13.99 7.26 -10.95
C LEU A 213 -14.67 8.64 -11.03
N ASP A 214 -14.56 9.33 -12.16
CA ASP A 214 -15.20 10.63 -12.39
C ASP A 214 -16.26 10.61 -13.51
N HIS A 215 -16.42 9.46 -14.17
CA HIS A 215 -17.38 9.20 -15.24
C HIS A 215 -17.09 10.00 -16.52
N GLU A 216 -15.84 10.41 -16.73
CA GLU A 216 -15.40 11.18 -17.89
C GLU A 216 -14.53 10.33 -18.86
N LEU A 217 -15.19 9.79 -19.88
CA LEU A 217 -14.57 8.81 -20.78
C LEU A 217 -13.74 9.40 -21.93
N SER A 218 -13.65 10.73 -22.08
CA SER A 218 -12.85 11.36 -23.14
C SER A 218 -11.51 11.93 -22.66
N GLY A 219 -11.38 12.13 -21.35
CA GLY A 219 -10.20 12.65 -20.68
C GLY A 219 -9.09 11.61 -20.48
N GLN A 220 -7.96 12.05 -19.90
CA GLN A 220 -6.96 11.14 -19.36
C GLN A 220 -6.61 11.61 -17.96
N ASP A 221 -7.12 10.90 -16.96
CA ASP A 221 -6.97 11.27 -15.55
C ASP A 221 -5.77 10.55 -14.94
N LYS A 222 -4.60 10.93 -15.44
CA LYS A 222 -3.36 10.34 -14.96
C LYS A 222 -3.01 10.84 -13.58
N THR A 223 -2.42 9.97 -12.78
CA THR A 223 -1.68 10.35 -11.56
C THR A 223 -2.51 10.88 -10.40
N VAL A 224 -3.84 10.90 -10.51
CA VAL A 224 -4.74 11.53 -9.54
C VAL A 224 -5.24 10.58 -8.46
N TYR A 225 -5.30 9.28 -8.73
CA TYR A 225 -5.78 8.28 -7.77
C TYR A 225 -4.68 7.84 -6.83
N GLY A 226 -5.05 7.19 -5.73
CA GLY A 226 -4.15 6.70 -4.70
C GLY A 226 -4.72 5.47 -4.04
N ASP A 227 -4.74 5.47 -2.72
CA ASP A 227 -5.26 4.39 -1.89
C ASP A 227 -6.72 3.99 -2.25
N VAL A 228 -7.05 2.72 -2.04
CA VAL A 228 -8.42 2.17 -2.08
C VAL A 228 -8.59 1.26 -0.88
N GLU A 229 -9.67 1.47 -0.14
CA GLU A 229 -10.00 0.68 1.04
C GLU A 229 -11.45 0.22 0.95
N LEU A 230 -11.69 -1.07 1.16
CA LEU A 230 -13.01 -1.64 1.28
C LEU A 230 -13.42 -1.63 2.76
N PRO A 231 -14.66 -1.23 3.05
CA PRO A 231 -15.15 -1.29 4.42
C PRO A 231 -15.27 -2.74 4.87
N ILE A 232 -14.64 -3.06 6.00
CA ILE A 232 -14.79 -4.34 6.69
C ILE A 232 -16.29 -4.53 7.02
N PRO A 233 -16.97 -5.55 6.48
CA PRO A 233 -18.34 -5.84 6.88
C PRO A 233 -18.36 -6.23 8.36
N GLY A 234 -19.31 -5.71 9.15
CA GLY A 234 -19.28 -5.84 10.62
C GLY A 234 -19.40 -7.28 11.18
N ASP A 235 -19.56 -8.28 10.31
CA ASP A 235 -19.69 -9.70 10.63
C ASP A 235 -18.52 -10.57 10.14
N VAL A 236 -17.47 -10.00 9.53
CA VAL A 236 -16.32 -10.79 9.07
C VAL A 236 -15.34 -11.06 10.20
N THR A 237 -14.75 -12.26 10.19
CA THR A 237 -13.64 -12.59 11.07
C THR A 237 -12.39 -11.81 10.67
N PRO A 238 -11.55 -11.36 11.62
CA PRO A 238 -10.26 -10.78 11.29
C PRO A 238 -9.44 -11.70 10.39
N VAL A 239 -8.65 -11.10 9.50
CA VAL A 239 -7.73 -11.86 8.66
C VAL A 239 -6.82 -12.71 9.57
N PRO A 240 -6.74 -14.04 9.34
CA PRO A 240 -5.95 -14.93 10.17
C PRO A 240 -4.46 -14.60 10.05
N PRO A 241 -3.63 -14.99 11.04
CA PRO A 241 -2.18 -14.89 10.91
C PRO A 241 -1.68 -15.62 9.66
N PRO A 242 -0.60 -15.14 9.02
CA PRO A 242 -0.04 -15.81 7.86
C PRO A 242 0.30 -17.27 8.17
N ALA A 243 -0.26 -18.21 7.42
CA ALA A 243 -0.07 -19.63 7.65
C ALA A 243 1.25 -20.10 7.02
N GLY A 244 2.29 -20.35 7.84
CA GLY A 244 3.59 -20.81 7.35
C GLY A 244 4.54 -21.29 8.44
#